data_AF-A0A936Y068-F1
#
_entry.id   AF-A0A936Y068-F1
#
_cell.length_a   1.000
_cell.length_b   1.000
_cell.length_c   1.000
_cell.angle_alpha   90.00
_cell.angle_beta   90.00
_cell.angle_gamma   90.00
#
_symmetry.space_group_name_H-M   'P 1'
#
loop_
_entity.id
_entity.type
_entity.pdbx_description
1 polymer ?
#
loop_
_entity_poly.entity_id
_entity_poly.type
_entity_poly.pdbx_seq_one_letter_code
_entity_poly.pdbx_strand_id
1 'polypeptide(L)'
;MKLIFPSILFFSVILFAGCSKAVDPIVHINCDGLVTDTLGTGDSGRIYIPNAVTPNGDGLNEVYRPFTQNIDSIRFTIYDEDNTIVFTSNLMGDAWIPPAPSLPIKRYYYKIQATTNNNKKIGVCGDVYLLTCYTINPPQSFYRFEDMLTPNGFTGPTMETLKTCP
;
A
#
# COMPACT_ATOMS: atom_id res chain seq x y z
N MET A 1 -27.94 31.81 66.80
CA MET A 1 -26.76 32.45 66.17
C MET A 1 -25.51 31.65 66.53
N LYS A 2 -25.12 30.71 65.66
CA LYS A 2 -23.74 30.32 65.32
C LYS A 2 -23.83 29.17 64.32
N LEU A 3 -23.12 29.38 63.22
CA LEU A 3 -23.28 28.73 61.94
C LEU A 3 -22.62 27.35 61.89
N ILE A 4 -23.24 26.51 61.07
CA ILE A 4 -22.86 25.16 60.66
C ILE A 4 -21.74 25.26 59.64
N PHE A 5 -20.66 24.50 59.80
CA PHE A 5 -19.70 24.20 58.73
C PHE A 5 -19.22 22.74 58.88
N PRO A 6 -19.74 21.78 58.10
CA PRO A 6 -19.03 20.56 57.83
C PRO A 6 -18.14 20.78 56.60
N SER A 7 -16.85 20.49 56.76
CA SER A 7 -15.87 20.46 55.69
C SER A 7 -16.30 19.48 54.60
N ILE A 8 -16.76 20.01 53.46
CA ILE A 8 -17.03 19.22 52.26
C ILE A 8 -15.69 19.03 51.54
N LEU A 9 -15.18 17.80 51.57
CA LEU A 9 -14.07 17.37 50.73
C LEU A 9 -14.52 17.43 49.27
N PHE A 10 -13.98 18.38 48.49
CA PHE A 10 -14.14 18.39 47.05
C PHE A 10 -13.27 17.28 46.45
N PHE A 11 -13.86 16.11 46.22
CA PHE A 11 -13.28 15.11 45.32
C PHE A 11 -13.45 15.65 43.90
N SER A 12 -12.42 16.30 43.35
CA SER A 12 -12.41 16.62 41.92
C SER A 12 -12.31 15.31 41.16
N VAL A 13 -13.45 14.81 40.69
CA VAL A 13 -13.49 13.77 39.66
C VAL A 13 -12.98 14.42 38.39
N ILE A 14 -11.67 14.32 38.15
CA ILE A 14 -11.08 14.64 36.86
C ILE A 14 -11.58 13.55 35.91
N LEU A 15 -12.65 13.86 35.17
CA LEU A 15 -13.01 13.08 33.99
C LEU A 15 -11.83 13.18 33.04
N PHE A 16 -11.04 12.10 32.95
CA PHE A 16 -10.21 11.88 31.77
C PHE A 16 -11.17 11.69 30.60
N ALA A 17 -11.47 12.79 29.92
CA ALA A 17 -12.01 12.73 28.57
C ALA A 17 -11.00 11.92 27.75
N GLY A 18 -11.35 10.67 27.46
CA GLY A 18 -10.59 9.83 26.55
C GLY A 18 -10.56 10.52 25.20
N CYS A 19 -9.42 11.12 24.85
CA CYS A 19 -9.16 11.54 23.50
C CYS A 19 -9.01 10.29 22.63
N SER A 20 -10.09 9.83 22.02
CA SER A 20 -9.99 8.98 20.83
C SER A 20 -9.41 9.86 19.73
N LYS A 21 -8.11 9.75 19.47
CA LYS A 21 -7.58 10.18 18.17
C LYS A 21 -8.26 9.29 17.14
N ALA A 22 -9.34 9.76 16.53
CA ALA A 22 -9.74 9.28 15.22
C ALA A 22 -8.65 9.77 14.26
N VAL A 23 -7.58 8.98 14.14
CA VAL A 23 -6.80 9.00 12.92
C VAL A 23 -7.77 8.44 11.90
N ASP A 24 -8.23 9.28 10.96
CA ASP A 24 -8.96 8.77 9.80
C ASP A 24 -8.12 7.61 9.23
N PRO A 25 -8.68 6.40 9.12
CA PRO A 25 -7.94 5.28 8.54
C PRO A 25 -7.40 5.76 7.20
N ILE A 26 -6.14 5.46 6.90
CA ILE A 26 -5.62 5.67 5.54
C ILE A 26 -6.55 4.86 4.61
N VAL A 27 -7.45 5.56 3.91
CA VAL A 27 -8.41 4.92 3.01
C VAL A 27 -7.65 4.63 1.73
N HIS A 28 -7.19 3.40 1.58
CA HIS A 28 -6.70 2.93 0.30
C HIS A 28 -7.86 2.85 -0.68
N ILE A 29 -7.71 3.53 -1.82
CA ILE A 29 -8.72 3.58 -2.88
C ILE A 29 -8.79 2.21 -3.58
N ASN A 30 -9.98 1.81 -4.03
CA ASN A 30 -10.26 0.53 -4.70
C ASN A 30 -10.05 -0.74 -3.85
N CYS A 31 -10.11 -0.62 -2.52
CA CYS A 31 -10.01 -1.76 -1.60
C CYS A 31 -11.34 -2.41 -1.22
N ASP A 32 -12.44 -1.84 -1.67
CA ASP A 32 -13.79 -2.33 -1.45
C ASP A 32 -14.02 -3.71 -2.07
N GLY A 33 -14.81 -4.57 -1.42
CA GLY A 33 -15.22 -5.86 -1.98
C GLY A 33 -14.09 -6.90 -2.19
N LEU A 34 -12.88 -6.64 -1.68
CA LEU A 34 -11.81 -7.62 -1.64
C LEU A 34 -12.06 -8.68 -0.57
N VAL A 35 -11.72 -9.93 -0.89
CA VAL A 35 -11.84 -11.07 0.03
C VAL A 35 -10.46 -11.65 0.32
N THR A 36 -10.14 -11.77 1.60
CA THR A 36 -8.96 -12.46 2.11
C THR A 36 -9.39 -13.46 3.19
N ASP A 37 -9.15 -14.75 2.97
CA ASP A 37 -9.60 -15.83 3.87
C ASP A 37 -8.50 -16.88 4.17
N THR A 38 -7.23 -16.47 4.06
CA THR A 38 -6.07 -17.35 4.31
C THR A 38 -5.74 -17.52 5.79
N LEU A 39 -6.18 -16.63 6.67
CA LEU A 39 -5.81 -16.64 8.09
C LEU A 39 -6.28 -17.92 8.79
N GLY A 40 -5.37 -18.61 9.48
CA GLY A 40 -5.66 -19.84 10.23
C GLY A 40 -5.87 -21.09 9.36
N THR A 41 -5.73 -20.99 8.03
CA THR A 41 -5.98 -22.11 7.11
C THR A 41 -4.74 -22.96 6.81
N GLY A 42 -3.55 -22.48 7.19
CA GLY A 42 -2.27 -23.08 6.79
C GLY A 42 -1.85 -22.74 5.35
N ASP A 43 -2.61 -21.89 4.65
CA ASP A 43 -2.32 -21.51 3.27
C ASP A 43 -1.04 -20.66 3.13
N SER A 44 -0.23 -21.01 2.12
CA SER A 44 1.07 -20.41 1.81
C SER A 44 1.05 -19.50 0.58
N GLY A 45 -0.14 -19.12 0.09
CA GLY A 45 -0.32 -18.14 -0.98
C GLY A 45 0.22 -16.77 -0.57
N ARG A 46 1.07 -16.18 -1.42
CA ARG A 46 1.67 -14.86 -1.19
C ARG A 46 1.65 -14.03 -2.46
N ILE A 47 1.44 -12.73 -2.28
CA ILE A 47 1.54 -11.71 -3.33
C ILE A 47 2.46 -10.62 -2.79
N TYR A 48 3.53 -10.34 -3.52
CA TYR A 48 4.40 -9.18 -3.32
C TYR A 48 4.18 -8.22 -4.47
N ILE A 49 3.98 -6.94 -4.17
CA ILE A 49 3.81 -5.94 -5.21
C ILE A 49 4.57 -4.68 -4.81
N PRO A 50 5.40 -4.10 -5.71
CA PRO A 50 6.10 -2.87 -5.41
C PRO A 50 5.09 -1.73 -5.19
N ASN A 51 5.58 -0.59 -4.69
CA ASN A 51 4.80 0.65 -4.69
C ASN A 51 5.48 1.75 -5.50
N ALA A 52 6.58 1.47 -6.19
CA ALA A 52 7.28 2.45 -7.01
C ALA A 52 7.77 1.86 -8.33
N VAL A 53 7.80 2.69 -9.36
CA VAL A 53 8.21 2.36 -10.73
C VAL A 53 8.79 3.61 -11.40
N THR A 54 9.78 3.42 -12.26
CA THR A 54 10.65 4.45 -12.83
C THR A 54 10.91 4.16 -14.31
N PRO A 55 9.92 4.36 -15.20
CA PRO A 55 10.09 4.08 -16.63
C PRO A 55 10.88 5.19 -17.30
N ASN A 56 12.19 5.20 -17.03
CA ASN A 56 13.15 6.19 -17.49
C ASN A 56 13.97 5.66 -18.70
N GLY A 57 13.79 4.38 -19.06
CA GLY A 57 14.44 3.72 -20.18
C GLY A 57 15.79 3.10 -19.85
N ASP A 58 16.16 2.95 -18.58
CA ASP A 58 17.43 2.33 -18.15
C ASP A 58 17.33 0.80 -17.99
N GLY A 59 16.11 0.25 -18.03
CA GLY A 59 15.85 -1.18 -17.95
C GLY A 59 15.66 -1.70 -16.52
N LEU A 60 15.70 -0.81 -15.52
CA LEU A 60 15.47 -1.12 -14.10
C LEU A 60 14.12 -0.53 -13.68
N ASN A 61 13.26 -1.32 -13.01
CA ASN A 61 11.98 -0.84 -12.46
C ASN A 61 11.04 -0.16 -13.48
N GLU A 62 11.14 -0.53 -14.76
CA GLU A 62 10.39 0.03 -15.89
C GLU A 62 8.90 -0.38 -15.93
N VAL A 63 8.57 -1.49 -15.29
CA VAL A 63 7.23 -2.10 -15.35
C VAL A 63 6.68 -2.31 -13.95
N TYR A 64 5.35 -2.44 -13.86
CA TYR A 64 4.66 -2.65 -12.61
C TYR A 64 3.80 -3.91 -12.64
N ARG A 65 4.08 -4.85 -11.71
CA ARG A 65 3.40 -6.14 -11.65
C ARG A 65 3.42 -6.78 -10.26
N PRO A 66 2.45 -7.66 -9.96
CA PRO A 66 2.51 -8.53 -8.79
C PRO A 66 3.45 -9.72 -9.02
N PHE A 67 4.14 -10.10 -7.95
CA PHE A 67 4.90 -11.33 -7.82
C PHE A 67 4.16 -12.31 -6.93
N THR A 68 3.92 -13.52 -7.41
CA THR A 68 3.02 -14.47 -6.77
C THR A 68 3.72 -15.77 -6.41
N GLN A 69 3.34 -16.36 -5.27
CA GLN A 69 3.74 -17.70 -4.84
C GLN A 69 2.50 -18.48 -4.41
N ASN A 70 2.35 -19.73 -4.87
CA ASN A 70 1.19 -20.59 -4.58
C ASN A 70 -0.17 -19.97 -4.96
N ILE A 71 -0.20 -19.21 -6.06
CA ILE A 71 -1.40 -18.59 -6.64
C ILE A 71 -1.80 -19.34 -7.91
N ASP A 72 -3.08 -19.67 -8.01
CA ASP A 72 -3.69 -20.38 -9.14
C ASP A 72 -4.26 -19.38 -10.17
N SER A 73 -4.91 -18.31 -9.70
CA SER A 73 -5.50 -17.30 -10.57
C SER A 73 -5.45 -15.90 -9.95
N ILE A 74 -5.44 -14.88 -10.82
CA ILE A 74 -5.42 -13.47 -10.42
C ILE A 74 -6.37 -12.64 -11.27
N ARG A 75 -6.81 -11.52 -10.71
CA ARG A 75 -7.29 -10.35 -11.44
C ARG A 75 -6.54 -9.14 -10.90
N PHE A 76 -5.74 -8.50 -11.74
CA PHE A 76 -4.92 -7.35 -11.44
C PHE A 76 -5.42 -6.15 -12.24
N THR A 77 -5.73 -5.04 -11.58
CA THR A 77 -6.26 -3.82 -12.23
C THR A 77 -5.56 -2.60 -11.67
N ILE A 78 -5.26 -1.64 -12.54
CA ILE A 78 -4.64 -0.36 -12.18
C ILE A 78 -5.56 0.77 -12.65
N TYR A 79 -5.65 1.80 -11.82
CA TYR A 79 -6.47 2.97 -11.99
C TYR A 79 -5.60 4.22 -11.93
N ASP A 80 -5.95 5.25 -12.68
CA ASP A 80 -5.39 6.58 -12.50
C ASP A 80 -6.03 7.35 -11.33
N GLU A 81 -5.63 8.60 -11.15
CA GLU A 81 -6.09 9.48 -10.05
C GLU A 81 -7.59 9.80 -10.13
N ASP A 82 -8.19 9.68 -11.33
CA ASP A 82 -9.62 9.87 -11.58
C ASP A 82 -10.42 8.56 -11.46
N ASN A 83 -9.80 7.48 -10.96
CA ASN A 83 -10.35 6.13 -10.86
C ASN A 83 -10.73 5.49 -12.20
N THR A 84 -10.09 5.90 -13.30
CA THR A 84 -10.26 5.26 -14.61
C THR A 84 -9.33 4.07 -14.73
N ILE A 85 -9.82 2.93 -15.22
CA ILE A 85 -8.99 1.75 -15.47
C ILE A 85 -8.01 2.06 -16.60
N VAL A 86 -6.70 2.02 -16.29
CA VAL A 86 -5.61 2.19 -17.26
C VAL A 86 -4.95 0.87 -17.64
N PHE A 87 -5.14 -0.17 -16.83
CA PHE A 87 -4.64 -1.52 -17.10
C PHE A 87 -5.48 -2.57 -16.36
N THR A 88 -5.72 -3.71 -16.99
CA THR A 88 -6.30 -4.88 -16.34
C THR A 88 -5.78 -6.17 -16.96
N SER A 89 -5.51 -7.17 -16.13
CA SER A 89 -5.05 -8.48 -16.58
C SER A 89 -5.50 -9.59 -15.62
N ASN A 90 -5.71 -10.77 -16.19
CA ASN A 90 -5.92 -12.01 -15.46
C ASN A 90 -4.76 -13.02 -15.68
N LEU A 91 -3.68 -12.58 -16.32
CA LEU A 91 -2.53 -13.42 -16.63
C LEU A 91 -1.48 -13.29 -15.53
N MET A 92 -0.96 -14.43 -15.07
CA MET A 92 0.12 -14.44 -14.09
C MET A 92 1.41 -13.87 -14.67
N GLY A 93 2.05 -12.96 -13.94
CA GLY A 93 3.30 -12.32 -14.33
C GLY A 93 3.15 -11.21 -15.38
N ASP A 94 1.94 -10.93 -15.84
CA ASP A 94 1.66 -9.80 -16.74
C ASP A 94 1.88 -8.47 -16.02
N ALA A 95 2.31 -7.47 -16.79
CA ALA A 95 2.86 -6.24 -16.27
C ALA A 95 2.26 -5.03 -16.97
N TRP A 96 2.01 -3.99 -16.19
CA TRP A 96 1.69 -2.69 -16.73
C TRP A 96 2.98 -1.94 -17.08
N ILE A 97 3.03 -1.44 -18.31
CA ILE A 97 4.06 -0.50 -18.76
C ILE A 97 3.44 0.90 -18.62
N PRO A 98 3.88 1.72 -17.63
CA PRO A 98 3.37 3.06 -17.47
C PRO A 98 3.80 3.95 -18.65
N PRO A 99 3.05 5.02 -18.95
CA PRO A 99 3.52 6.04 -19.86
C PRO A 99 4.77 6.74 -19.28
N ALA A 100 5.57 7.33 -20.17
CA ALA A 100 6.69 8.16 -19.76
C ALA A 100 6.22 9.26 -18.79
N PRO A 101 6.95 9.49 -17.68
CA PRO A 101 6.49 10.39 -16.63
C PRO A 101 6.61 11.85 -17.09
N SER A 102 5.50 12.58 -16.97
CA SER A 102 5.45 14.02 -17.26
C SER A 102 5.60 14.91 -16.01
N LEU A 103 5.58 14.30 -14.83
CA LEU A 103 5.64 14.95 -13.52
C LEU A 103 6.70 14.24 -12.66
N PRO A 104 7.30 14.96 -11.69
CA PRO A 104 8.20 14.38 -10.69
C PRO A 104 7.69 13.10 -10.05
N ILE A 105 6.42 13.12 -9.68
CA ILE A 105 5.69 12.02 -9.08
C ILE A 105 4.27 12.03 -9.64
N LYS A 106 3.79 10.86 -10.04
CA LYS A 106 2.37 10.63 -10.33
C LYS A 106 1.88 9.40 -9.58
N ARG A 107 0.68 9.46 -9.02
CA ARG A 107 0.09 8.33 -8.29
C ARG A 107 -0.89 7.57 -9.18
N TYR A 108 -0.94 6.27 -8.97
CA TYR A 108 -1.96 5.38 -9.47
C TYR A 108 -2.41 4.45 -8.33
N TYR A 109 -3.51 3.77 -8.54
CA TYR A 109 -4.07 2.81 -7.57
C TYR A 109 -4.13 1.44 -8.20
N TYR A 110 -3.98 0.39 -7.40
CA TYR A 110 -4.15 -0.97 -7.88
C TYR A 110 -5.12 -1.76 -7.02
N LYS A 111 -5.72 -2.78 -7.64
CA LYS A 111 -6.58 -3.77 -7.01
C LYS A 111 -6.24 -5.15 -7.53
N ILE A 112 -6.07 -6.10 -6.61
CA ILE A 112 -5.77 -7.49 -6.88
C ILE A 112 -6.74 -8.36 -6.11
N GLN A 113 -7.41 -9.26 -6.81
CA GLN A 113 -8.11 -10.40 -6.21
C GLN A 113 -7.51 -11.68 -6.81
N ALA A 114 -7.02 -12.57 -5.95
CA ALA A 114 -6.40 -13.83 -6.35
C ALA A 114 -7.05 -15.03 -5.69
N THR A 115 -6.83 -16.21 -6.29
CA THR A 115 -7.13 -17.52 -5.71
C THR A 115 -5.83 -18.30 -5.53
N THR A 116 -5.61 -18.87 -4.36
CA THR A 116 -4.44 -19.72 -4.06
C THR A 116 -4.65 -21.14 -4.58
N ASN A 117 -3.58 -21.92 -4.65
CA ASN A 117 -3.64 -23.33 -5.03
C ASN A 117 -4.52 -24.19 -4.08
N ASN A 118 -4.79 -23.72 -2.86
CA ASN A 118 -5.71 -24.38 -1.91
C ASN A 118 -7.12 -23.78 -1.92
N ASN A 119 -7.50 -23.08 -3.00
CA ASN A 119 -8.80 -22.43 -3.17
C ASN A 119 -9.11 -21.35 -2.13
N LYS A 120 -8.09 -20.72 -1.53
CA LYS A 120 -8.25 -19.53 -0.68
C LYS A 120 -8.19 -18.26 -1.50
N LYS A 121 -8.73 -17.17 -0.97
CA LYS A 121 -8.77 -15.85 -1.58
C LYS A 121 -7.77 -14.93 -0.90
N ILE A 122 -7.09 -14.13 -1.72
CA ILE A 122 -6.23 -13.04 -1.27
C ILE A 122 -6.64 -11.78 -2.03
N GLY A 123 -7.03 -10.75 -1.28
CA GLY A 123 -7.30 -9.41 -1.78
C GLY A 123 -6.21 -8.45 -1.35
N VAL A 124 -5.64 -7.70 -2.31
CA VAL A 124 -4.62 -6.66 -2.06
C VAL A 124 -4.96 -5.44 -2.89
N CYS A 125 -4.70 -4.26 -2.34
CA CYS A 125 -4.90 -2.98 -3.00
C CYS A 125 -3.93 -1.96 -2.42
N GLY A 126 -3.75 -0.84 -3.11
CA GLY A 126 -2.94 0.26 -2.61
C GLY A 126 -2.52 1.22 -3.71
N ASP A 127 -1.49 2.00 -3.39
CA ASP A 127 -0.94 3.01 -4.28
C ASP A 127 0.32 2.49 -4.98
N VAL A 128 0.53 2.97 -6.21
CA VAL A 128 1.82 2.90 -6.91
C VAL A 128 2.24 4.29 -7.36
N TYR A 129 3.52 4.60 -7.16
CA TYR A 129 4.12 5.88 -7.45
C TYR A 129 5.03 5.75 -8.67
N LEU A 130 4.71 6.52 -9.70
CA LEU A 130 5.54 6.73 -10.87
C LEU A 130 6.52 7.87 -10.57
N LEU A 131 7.82 7.61 -10.56
CA LEU A 131 8.83 8.56 -10.07
C LEU A 131 9.81 9.01 -11.17
N THR A 132 10.24 10.27 -11.13
CA THR A 132 11.45 10.76 -11.82
C THR A 132 12.51 11.31 -10.86
N CYS A 133 12.15 11.53 -9.60
CA CYS A 133 13.04 11.99 -8.53
C CYS A 133 12.51 11.55 -7.16
N TYR A 134 13.38 11.50 -6.15
CA TYR A 134 12.99 11.23 -4.77
C TYR A 134 12.45 12.49 -4.08
N THR A 135 11.38 12.34 -3.32
CA THR A 135 10.92 13.35 -2.38
C THR A 135 11.69 13.32 -1.06
N ILE A 136 11.69 14.44 -0.35
CA ILE A 136 12.09 14.48 1.06
C ILE A 136 11.03 13.79 1.94
N ASN A 137 9.75 13.98 1.60
CA ASN A 137 8.63 13.36 2.28
C ASN A 137 7.59 12.86 1.25
N PRO A 138 7.35 11.55 1.13
CA PRO A 138 7.95 10.48 1.92
C PRO A 138 9.45 10.26 1.58
N PRO A 139 10.25 9.73 2.52
CA PRO A 139 11.68 9.46 2.29
C PRO A 139 11.87 8.31 1.30
N GLN A 140 13.09 8.17 0.75
CA GLN A 140 13.42 7.09 -0.19
C GLN A 140 13.02 5.69 0.29
N SER A 141 13.18 5.40 1.59
CA SER A 141 12.84 4.10 2.19
C SER A 141 11.34 3.75 2.18
N PHE A 142 10.47 4.71 1.85
CA PHE A 142 9.05 4.45 1.61
C PHE A 142 8.80 3.70 0.30
N TYR A 143 9.67 3.90 -0.69
CA TYR A 143 9.55 3.30 -2.01
C TYR A 143 10.17 1.91 -2.01
N ARG A 144 9.40 0.95 -2.51
CA ARG A 144 9.75 -0.44 -2.74
C ARG A 144 9.65 -0.68 -4.22
N PHE A 145 10.80 -0.93 -4.81
CA PHE A 145 10.97 -1.19 -6.23
C PHE A 145 10.99 -2.70 -6.51
N GLU A 146 10.83 -3.09 -7.77
CA GLU A 146 10.87 -4.49 -8.18
C GLU A 146 12.22 -5.14 -7.86
N ASP A 147 13.31 -4.42 -8.08
CA ASP A 147 14.69 -4.89 -7.83
C ASP A 147 15.02 -5.13 -6.35
N MET A 148 14.22 -4.59 -5.43
CA MET A 148 14.36 -4.83 -3.98
C MET A 148 13.75 -6.16 -3.55
N LEU A 149 13.01 -6.85 -4.41
CA LEU A 149 12.31 -8.09 -4.06
C LEU A 149 13.29 -9.25 -3.86
N THR A 150 13.16 -9.89 -2.70
CA THR A 150 13.88 -11.11 -2.32
C THR A 150 12.86 -12.19 -1.92
N PRO A 151 13.29 -13.44 -1.65
CA PRO A 151 12.40 -14.46 -1.09
C PRO A 151 11.71 -14.06 0.22
N ASN A 152 12.27 -13.10 0.97
CA ASN A 152 11.73 -12.58 2.23
C ASN A 152 10.94 -11.27 2.05
N GLY A 153 10.60 -10.89 0.80
CA GLY A 153 9.94 -9.63 0.47
C GLY A 153 10.93 -8.54 0.05
N PHE A 154 10.49 -7.28 0.08
CA PHE A 154 11.25 -6.10 -0.38
C PHE A 154 12.34 -5.69 0.62
N THR A 155 13.36 -6.53 0.76
CA THR A 155 14.46 -6.34 1.72
C THR A 155 15.81 -6.13 1.04
N GLY A 156 15.87 -6.25 -0.28
CA GLY A 156 17.07 -5.96 -1.06
C GLY A 156 17.32 -4.45 -1.15
N PRO A 157 18.56 -4.03 -1.44
CA PRO A 157 18.83 -2.66 -1.85
C PRO A 157 18.20 -2.40 -3.22
N THR A 158 17.81 -1.16 -3.49
CA THR A 158 17.51 -0.75 -4.86
C THR A 158 18.79 -0.29 -5.56
N MET A 159 18.89 -0.58 -6.85
CA MET A 159 19.89 -0.04 -7.76
C MET A 159 19.41 1.25 -8.43
N GLU A 160 18.20 1.72 -8.08
CA GLU A 160 17.61 2.93 -8.63
C GLU A 160 18.32 4.20 -8.14
N THR A 161 18.73 5.05 -9.09
CA THR A 161 19.58 6.23 -8.83
C THR A 161 18.90 7.52 -9.25
N LEU A 162 17.82 7.87 -8.55
CA LEU A 162 17.13 9.14 -8.76
C LEU A 162 17.78 10.28 -7.95
N LYS A 163 17.74 11.49 -8.51
CA LYS A 163 18.05 12.72 -7.77
C LYS A 163 16.90 13.06 -6.82
N THR A 164 17.16 13.92 -5.83
CA THR A 164 16.08 14.54 -5.05
C THR A 164 15.34 15.58 -5.90
N CYS A 165 14.01 15.63 -5.79
CA CYS A 165 13.20 16.64 -6.45
C CYS A 165 13.54 18.06 -5.94
N PRO A 166 13.36 19.12 -6.76
CA PRO A 166 13.53 20.51 -6.34
C PRO A 166 12.63 20.91 -5.16
#